data_AF-A0A0G0MY02-F1
#
_entry.id   AF-A0A0G0MY02-F1
#
_cell.length_a   1.000
_cell.length_b   1.000
_cell.length_c   1.000
_cell.angle_alpha   90.00
_cell.angle_beta   90.00
_cell.angle_gamma   90.00
#
_symmetry.space_group_name_H-M   'P 1'
#
loop_
_entity.id
_entity.type
_entity.pdbx_description
1 polymer ?
#
loop_
_entity_poly.entity_id
_entity_poly.type
_entity_poly.pdbx_seq_one_letter_code
_entity_poly.pdbx_strand_id
1 'polypeptide(L)'
;MVDKFLSHFLISKVDSLAKQQVFKDDKSLFQEIAQAKKGITPHYVTLTESGPDHKKIFQVAVYLDSQLIAKGKGLSKQSAQEDASRKATKILTNQL
;
A
#
# COMPACT_ATOMS: atom_id res chain seq x y z
N MET A 1 -26.67 -9.27 -33.83
CA MET A 1 -26.59 -8.00 -33.10
C MET A 1 -26.53 -8.30 -31.60
N VAL A 2 -25.33 -8.51 -31.03
CA VAL A 2 -25.18 -8.82 -29.59
C VAL A 2 -24.15 -7.89 -28.91
N ASP A 3 -23.52 -6.98 -29.65
CA ASP A 3 -22.43 -6.12 -29.17
C ASP A 3 -22.83 -4.96 -28.23
N LYS A 4 -24.12 -4.72 -27.99
CA LYS A 4 -24.56 -3.49 -27.31
C LYS A 4 -24.88 -3.64 -25.82
N PHE A 5 -24.77 -4.84 -25.25
CA PHE A 5 -25.21 -5.09 -23.87
C PHE A 5 -24.05 -5.31 -22.86
N LEU A 6 -22.86 -5.70 -23.32
CA LEU A 6 -21.72 -6.00 -22.44
C LEU A 6 -21.01 -4.74 -21.91
N SER A 7 -21.07 -3.63 -22.65
CA SER A 7 -20.27 -2.44 -22.38
C SER A 7 -20.72 -1.65 -21.15
N HIS A 8 -22.02 -1.68 -20.78
CA HIS A 8 -22.50 -0.87 -19.66
C HIS A 8 -22.38 -1.59 -18.29
N PHE A 9 -22.32 -2.92 -18.28
CA PHE A 9 -22.28 -3.70 -17.04
C PHE A 9 -20.85 -4.04 -16.58
N LEU A 10 -19.91 -4.14 -17.52
CA LEU A 10 -18.51 -4.44 -17.20
C LEU A 10 -17.77 -3.20 -16.68
N ILE A 11 -18.00 -2.01 -17.24
CA ILE A 11 -17.25 -0.80 -16.88
C ILE A 11 -17.51 -0.38 -15.41
N SER A 12 -18.77 -0.36 -14.97
CA SER A 12 -19.13 0.06 -13.61
C SER A 12 -18.63 -0.87 -12.50
N LYS A 13 -18.41 -2.15 -12.82
CA LYS A 13 -17.83 -3.12 -11.87
C LYS A 13 -16.30 -3.08 -11.87
N VAL A 14 -15.67 -2.75 -13.00
CA VAL A 14 -14.21 -2.60 -13.08
C VAL A 14 -13.73 -1.40 -12.24
N ASP A 15 -14.43 -0.27 -12.24
CA ASP A 15 -14.05 0.90 -11.42
C ASP A 15 -14.15 0.65 -9.91
N SER A 16 -15.14 -0.14 -9.49
CA SER A 16 -15.30 -0.52 -8.08
C SER A 16 -14.33 -1.61 -7.65
N LEU A 17 -13.97 -2.53 -8.55
CA LEU A 17 -12.92 -3.54 -8.33
C LEU A 17 -11.52 -2.94 -8.35
N ALA A 18 -11.24 -1.95 -9.19
CA ALA A 18 -9.95 -1.24 -9.20
C ALA A 18 -9.69 -0.54 -7.86
N LYS A 19 -10.72 -0.02 -7.20
CA LYS A 19 -10.58 0.53 -5.84
C LYS A 19 -10.38 -0.55 -4.78
N GLN A 20 -10.96 -1.74 -4.92
CA GLN A 20 -10.79 -2.82 -3.94
C GLN A 20 -9.52 -3.67 -4.14
N GLN A 21 -9.01 -3.81 -5.37
CA GLN A 21 -7.81 -4.61 -5.68
C GLN A 21 -6.51 -3.95 -5.23
N VAL A 22 -6.43 -2.62 -5.19
CA VAL A 22 -5.20 -1.91 -4.79
C VAL A 22 -4.85 -2.16 -3.32
N PHE A 23 -5.86 -2.33 -2.44
CA PHE A 23 -5.61 -2.49 -0.99
C PHE A 23 -4.98 -3.83 -0.61
N LYS A 24 -5.19 -4.90 -1.39
CA LYS A 24 -4.72 -6.23 -1.00
C LYS A 24 -3.25 -6.46 -1.31
N ASP A 25 -2.64 -5.63 -2.17
CA ASP A 25 -1.29 -5.88 -2.69
C ASP A 25 -0.30 -4.74 -2.51
N ASP A 26 -0.61 -3.62 -1.84
CA ASP A 26 0.38 -2.55 -1.65
C ASP A 26 1.68 -3.04 -0.96
N LYS A 27 1.55 -4.00 -0.05
CA LYS A 27 2.67 -4.64 0.65
C LYS A 27 3.43 -5.63 -0.24
N SER A 28 2.69 -6.50 -0.95
CA SER A 28 3.23 -7.49 -1.89
C SER A 28 3.96 -6.78 -3.04
N LEU A 29 3.32 -5.79 -3.65
CA LEU A 29 3.85 -4.96 -4.72
C LEU A 29 5.12 -4.23 -4.27
N PHE A 30 5.12 -3.61 -3.09
CA PHE A 30 6.32 -2.95 -2.59
C PHE A 30 7.46 -3.96 -2.36
N GLN A 31 7.15 -5.16 -1.85
CA GLN A 31 8.13 -6.22 -1.65
C GLN A 31 8.71 -6.72 -2.98
N GLU A 32 7.89 -6.93 -4.00
CA GLU A 32 8.33 -7.32 -5.34
C GLU A 32 9.23 -6.24 -5.96
N ILE A 33 8.83 -4.96 -5.87
CA ILE A 33 9.62 -3.83 -6.39
C ILE A 33 10.95 -3.72 -5.65
N ALA A 34 10.93 -3.82 -4.32
CA ALA A 34 12.15 -3.76 -3.49
C ALA A 34 13.10 -4.91 -3.82
N GLN A 35 12.58 -6.13 -3.94
CA GLN A 35 13.37 -7.30 -4.31
C GLN A 35 13.93 -7.17 -5.73
N ALA A 36 13.13 -6.72 -6.70
CA ALA A 36 13.56 -6.57 -8.09
C ALA A 36 14.59 -5.44 -8.28
N LYS A 37 14.44 -4.30 -7.59
CA LYS A 37 15.31 -3.13 -7.75
C LYS A 37 16.57 -3.16 -6.89
N LYS A 38 16.48 -3.74 -5.69
CA LYS A 38 17.52 -3.65 -4.66
C LYS A 38 17.96 -5.01 -4.12
N GLY A 39 17.26 -6.10 -4.45
CA GLY A 39 17.57 -7.43 -3.90
C GLY A 39 17.25 -7.58 -2.41
N ILE A 40 16.51 -6.62 -1.83
CA ILE A 40 16.30 -6.49 -0.38
C ILE A 40 14.81 -6.65 -0.07
N THR A 41 14.52 -7.40 0.99
CA THR A 41 13.17 -7.53 1.53
C THR A 41 12.85 -6.38 2.48
N PRO A 42 11.70 -5.69 2.31
CA PRO A 42 11.25 -4.65 3.22
C PRO A 42 11.05 -5.10 4.67
N HIS A 43 11.42 -4.23 5.61
CA HIS A 43 11.14 -4.42 7.04
C HIS A 43 10.23 -3.31 7.57
N TYR A 44 9.23 -3.68 8.38
CA TYR A 44 8.25 -2.74 8.94
C TYR A 44 8.43 -2.64 10.45
N VAL A 45 8.48 -1.40 10.97
CA VAL A 45 8.64 -1.13 12.40
C VAL A 45 7.55 -0.18 12.86
N THR A 46 6.81 -0.56 13.89
CA THR A 46 5.86 0.35 14.56
C THR A 46 6.65 1.37 15.38
N LEU A 47 6.51 2.65 15.05
CA LEU A 47 7.20 3.75 15.74
C LEU A 47 6.41 4.24 16.94
N THR A 48 5.11 4.45 16.77
CA THR A 48 4.25 4.99 17.83
C THR A 48 2.84 4.42 17.76
N GLU A 49 2.20 4.33 18.91
CA GLU A 49 0.80 4.00 19.09
C GLU A 49 0.22 5.00 20.08
N SER A 50 -0.62 5.93 19.62
CA SER A 50 -1.06 7.06 20.44
C SER A 50 -2.51 7.42 20.17
N GLY A 51 -3.20 7.92 21.19
CA GLY A 51 -4.61 8.31 21.12
C GLY A 51 -5.51 7.44 22.00
N PRO A 52 -6.75 7.88 22.24
CA PRO A 52 -7.71 7.13 23.05
C PRO A 52 -8.12 5.83 22.34
N ASP A 53 -8.60 4.83 23.07
CA ASP A 53 -8.83 3.47 22.53
C ASP A 53 -9.69 3.43 21.27
N HIS A 54 -10.67 4.34 21.15
CA HIS A 54 -11.57 4.45 20.00
C HIS A 54 -11.01 5.28 18.83
N LYS A 55 -9.83 5.90 18.98
CA LYS A 55 -9.11 6.68 17.96
C LYS A 55 -7.60 6.49 18.07
N LYS A 56 -7.16 5.25 18.30
CA LYS A 56 -5.74 4.94 18.35
C LYS A 56 -5.13 5.13 16.96
N ILE A 57 -4.08 5.92 16.89
CA ILE A 57 -3.29 6.17 15.68
C ILE A 57 -1.99 5.39 15.82
N PHE A 58 -1.75 4.54 14.83
CA PHE A 58 -0.52 3.79 14.66
C PHE A 58 0.34 4.48 13.63
N GLN A 59 1.63 4.61 13.92
CA GLN A 59 2.63 5.05 12.96
C GLN A 59 3.61 3.92 12.71
N VAL A 60 3.79 3.57 11.44
CA VAL A 60 4.69 2.49 11.01
C VAL A 60 5.69 3.05 10.01
N ALA A 61 6.95 2.65 10.14
CA ALA A 61 7.99 2.92 9.17
C ALA A 61 8.29 1.67 8.35
N VAL A 62 8.63 1.87 7.08
CA VAL A 62 9.15 0.83 6.19
C VAL A 62 10.59 1.16 5.81
N TYR A 63 11.44 0.15 5.94
CA TYR A 63 12.87 0.21 5.71
C TYR A 63 13.28 -0.77 4.61
N LEU A 64 14.33 -0.40 3.89
CA LEU A 64 15.15 -1.32 3.09
C LEU A 64 16.54 -1.32 3.72
N ASP A 65 16.97 -2.47 4.21
CA ASP A 65 18.11 -2.59 5.14
C ASP A 65 18.00 -1.59 6.29
N SER A 66 18.93 -0.65 6.37
CA SER A 66 18.99 0.40 7.40
C SER A 66 18.37 1.73 6.93
N GLN A 67 17.94 1.82 5.68
CA GLN A 67 17.41 3.05 5.10
C GLN A 67 15.91 3.15 5.33
N LEU A 68 15.48 4.21 6.01
CA LEU A 68 14.07 4.56 6.10
C LEU A 68 13.58 5.00 4.71
N ILE A 69 12.59 4.28 4.15
CA ILE A 69 11.98 4.64 2.87
C ILE A 69 10.74 5.50 3.08
N ALA A 70 9.82 5.08 3.94
CA ALA A 70 8.60 5.83 4.20
C ALA A 70 8.03 5.59 5.60
N LYS A 71 7.15 6.51 6.02
CA LYS A 71 6.32 6.37 7.22
C LYS A 71 4.85 6.46 6.86
N GLY A 72 4.07 5.50 7.36
CA GLY A 72 2.64 5.43 7.22
C GLY A 72 1.92 5.63 8.55
N LYS A 73 0.67 6.11 8.48
CA LYS A 73 -0.22 6.24 9.64
C LYS A 73 -1.55 5.56 9.36
N GLY A 74 -2.19 5.04 10.40
CA GLY A 74 -3.48 4.38 10.28
C GLY A 74 -4.15 4.18 11.63
N LEU A 75 -5.45 3.84 11.59
CA LEU A 75 -6.23 3.50 12.79
C LEU A 75 -5.94 2.07 13.29
N SER A 76 -5.14 1.32 12.54
CA SER A 76 -4.66 -0.02 12.87
C SER A 76 -3.20 -0.18 12.41
N LYS A 77 -2.47 -1.14 12.97
CA LYS A 77 -1.11 -1.48 12.51
C LYS A 77 -1.08 -1.83 11.02
N GLN A 78 -2.08 -2.57 10.55
CA GLN A 78 -2.21 -2.96 9.15
C GLN A 78 -2.43 -1.74 8.25
N SER A 79 -3.37 -0.86 8.57
CA SER A 79 -3.61 0.35 7.75
C SER A 79 -2.41 1.29 7.73
N ALA A 80 -1.66 1.40 8.84
CA ALA A 80 -0.42 2.15 8.89
C ALA A 80 0.69 1.52 8.03
N GLN A 81 0.79 0.19 8.00
CA GLN A 81 1.71 -0.55 7.11
C GLN A 81 1.37 -0.36 5.64
N GLU A 82 0.09 -0.45 5.27
CA GLU A 82 -0.37 -0.23 3.91
C GLU A 82 -0.09 1.20 3.45
N ASP A 83 -0.36 2.21 4.30
CA ASP A 83 -0.02 3.61 4.02
C ASP A 83 1.50 3.81 3.85
N ALA A 84 2.32 3.13 4.65
CA ALA A 84 3.78 3.18 4.52
C ALA A 84 4.22 2.56 3.17
N SER A 85 3.65 1.41 2.80
CA SER A 85 3.96 0.69 1.56
C SER A 85 3.59 1.51 0.33
N ARG A 86 2.38 2.10 0.31
CA ARG A 86 1.94 3.00 -0.77
C ARG A 86 2.89 4.16 -0.99
N LYS A 87 3.32 4.81 0.10
CA LYS A 87 4.27 5.92 0.04
C LYS A 87 5.63 5.46 -0.45
N ALA A 88 6.10 4.31 0.03
CA ALA A 88 7.38 3.75 -0.36
C ALA A 88 7.43 3.34 -1.84
N THR A 89 6.37 2.73 -2.36
CA THR A 89 6.22 2.42 -3.79
C THR A 89 6.33 3.68 -4.64
N LYS A 90 5.63 4.76 -4.27
CA LYS A 90 5.73 6.04 -4.99
C LYS A 90 7.15 6.60 -4.99
N ILE A 91 7.87 6.49 -3.87
CA ILE A 91 9.26 6.96 -3.75
C ILE A 91 10.18 6.14 -4.66
N LEU A 92 10.09 4.81 -4.64
CA LEU A 92 10.92 3.93 -5.48
C LEU A 92 10.61 4.05 -6.98
N THR A 93 9.39 4.45 -7.35
CA THR A 93 9.01 4.70 -8.74
C THR A 93 9.45 6.08 -9.24
N ASN A 94 9.43 7.11 -8.38
CA ASN A 94 9.83 8.48 -8.73
C ASN A 94 11.36 8.73 -8.72
N GLN A 95 12.18 7.77 -8.30
CA GLN A 95 13.64 7.84 -8.42
C GLN A 95 14.15 7.32 -9.78
N LEU A 96 13.29 7.37 -10.81
CA LEU A 96 13.57 7.12 -12.23
C LEU A 96 13.56 8.45 -12.98
#